data_AF-A0A7X7QCL7-F1
#
_entry.id   AF-A0A7X7QCL7-F1
#
_cell.length_a   1.000
_cell.length_b   1.000
_cell.length_c   1.000
_cell.angle_alpha   90.00
_cell.angle_beta   90.00
_cell.angle_gamma   90.00
#
_symmetry.space_group_name_H-M   'P 1'
#
loop_
_entity.id
_entity.type
_entity.pdbx_description
1 polymer ?
#
loop_
_entity_poly.entity_id
_entity_poly.type
_entity_poly.pdbx_seq_one_letter_code
_entity_poly.pdbx_strand_id
1 'polypeptide(L)'
;MMLSKPVARLIQWVAALAIPICLIALNFSLVTGASFLHWEYRRPSFPADSFGLTTEERIGLAEVAFDYVTSGAELSLLADLRLPDGAPAFNPRELSHMADVQRVYQGLMVASLIAAGLVLAGVTILGMRGQAQPYLPNAMVSGSLITLGLLFVIGVTMALSWNAFFTGFHRVFFEGDTWLFEYSDTLIRMFPVRFFMDYAALVVGLLVA
;
A
#
# COMPACT_ATOMS: atom_id res chain seq x y z
N MET A 1 -16.09 22.43 30.72
CA MET A 1 -14.84 23.21 30.70
C MET A 1 -14.20 23.10 29.33
N MET A 2 -13.86 24.22 28.70
CA MET A 2 -13.20 24.27 27.40
C MET A 2 -11.76 23.75 27.49
N LEU A 3 -11.25 23.10 26.43
CA LEU A 3 -9.82 22.77 26.34
C LEU A 3 -9.01 24.04 26.12
N SER A 4 -7.76 24.02 26.59
CA SER A 4 -6.80 25.08 26.27
C SER A 4 -6.44 25.03 24.78
N LYS A 5 -6.15 26.20 24.19
CA LYS A 5 -5.71 26.33 22.79
C LYS A 5 -4.58 25.37 22.39
N PRO A 6 -3.49 25.18 23.18
CA PRO A 6 -2.42 24.25 22.79
C PRO A 6 -2.90 22.80 22.74
N VAL A 7 -3.76 22.36 23.66
CA VAL A 7 -4.30 21.00 23.68
C VAL A 7 -5.20 20.77 22.46
N ALA A 8 -6.09 21.71 22.14
CA ALA A 8 -6.95 21.59 20.96
C ALA A 8 -6.15 21.58 19.64
N ARG A 9 -5.08 22.38 19.55
CA ARG A 9 -4.14 22.35 18.41
C ARG A 9 -3.37 21.04 18.29
N LEU A 10 -2.95 20.45 19.41
CA LEU A 10 -2.31 19.14 19.40
C LEU A 10 -3.26 18.07 18.84
N ILE A 11 -4.51 18.04 19.30
CA ILE A 11 -5.54 17.13 18.78
C ILE A 11 -5.74 17.34 17.27
N GLN A 12 -5.82 18.59 16.83
CA GLN A 12 -5.92 18.92 15.40
C GLN A 12 -4.77 18.32 14.58
N TRP A 13 -3.52 18.52 15.02
CA TRP A 13 -2.35 18.03 14.28
C TRP A 13 -2.22 16.50 14.31
N VAL A 14 -2.55 15.88 15.44
CA VAL A 14 -2.62 14.41 15.53
C VAL A 14 -3.64 13.88 14.54
N ALA A 15 -4.83 14.47 14.48
CA ALA A 15 -5.84 14.10 13.48
C ALA A 15 -5.37 14.35 12.05
N ALA A 16 -4.71 15.49 11.78
CA ALA A 16 -4.17 15.82 10.46
C ALA A 16 -3.12 14.80 9.98
N LEU A 17 -2.24 14.34 10.86
CA LEU A 17 -1.20 13.34 10.55
C LEU A 17 -1.75 11.91 10.49
N ALA A 18 -2.86 11.63 11.17
CA ALA A 18 -3.55 10.34 11.11
C ALA A 18 -4.28 10.14 9.78
N ILE A 19 -4.83 11.19 9.18
CA ILE A 19 -5.54 11.15 7.89
C ILE A 19 -4.75 10.45 6.77
N PRO A 20 -3.49 10.81 6.45
CA PRO A 20 -2.76 10.14 5.37
C PRO A 20 -2.58 8.64 5.63
N ILE A 21 -2.37 8.22 6.88
CA ILE A 21 -2.23 6.79 7.23
C ILE A 21 -3.54 6.05 6.93
N CYS A 22 -4.67 6.59 7.38
CA CYS A 22 -5.98 6.01 7.12
C CYS A 22 -6.30 5.94 5.62
N LEU A 23 -6.00 7.01 4.88
CA LEU A 23 -6.27 7.10 3.44
C LEU A 23 -5.41 6.12 2.64
N ILE A 24 -4.12 6.00 2.97
CA ILE A 24 -3.23 5.03 2.35
C ILE A 24 -3.75 3.62 2.60
N ALA A 25 -4.00 3.25 3.86
CA ALA A 25 -4.50 1.92 4.20
C ALA A 25 -5.84 1.58 3.53
N LEU A 26 -6.78 2.53 3.50
CA LEU A 26 -8.06 2.34 2.82
C LEU A 26 -7.87 2.09 1.32
N ASN A 27 -7.03 2.88 0.65
CA ASN A 27 -6.78 2.70 -0.77
C ASN A 27 -6.15 1.34 -1.06
N PHE A 28 -5.10 0.96 -0.31
CA PHE A 28 -4.48 -0.36 -0.44
C PHE A 28 -5.54 -1.47 -0.37
N SER A 29 -6.41 -1.44 0.63
CA SER A 29 -7.50 -2.42 0.79
C SER A 29 -8.50 -2.44 -0.38
N LEU A 30 -8.72 -1.30 -1.05
CA LEU A 30 -9.64 -1.22 -2.20
C LEU A 30 -9.01 -1.76 -3.48
N VAL A 31 -7.70 -1.58 -3.66
CA VAL A 31 -6.98 -1.95 -4.89
C VAL A 31 -6.21 -3.28 -4.79
N THR A 32 -6.23 -3.95 -3.64
CA THR A 32 -5.74 -5.35 -3.47
C THR A 32 -6.82 -6.41 -3.75
N GLY A 33 -7.89 -6.07 -4.47
CA GLY A 33 -8.94 -7.02 -4.84
C GLY A 33 -8.66 -7.75 -6.15
N ALA A 34 -9.20 -8.96 -6.29
CA ALA A 34 -9.18 -9.77 -7.53
C ALA A 34 -9.63 -8.97 -8.76
N SER A 35 -10.65 -8.12 -8.61
CA SER A 35 -11.17 -7.29 -9.70
C SER A 35 -10.11 -6.37 -10.32
N PHE A 36 -9.21 -5.81 -9.50
CA PHE A 36 -8.12 -4.96 -10.00
C PHE A 36 -7.12 -5.80 -10.81
N LEU A 37 -6.69 -6.95 -10.29
CA LEU A 37 -5.79 -7.86 -11.01
C LEU A 37 -6.38 -8.28 -12.35
N HIS A 38 -7.65 -8.70 -12.35
CA HIS A 38 -8.33 -9.11 -13.57
C HIS A 38 -8.43 -8.00 -14.62
N TRP A 39 -8.68 -6.77 -14.18
CA TRP A 39 -8.71 -5.60 -15.06
C TRP A 39 -7.31 -5.26 -15.58
N GLU A 40 -6.33 -5.13 -14.69
CA GLU A 40 -4.96 -4.71 -14.98
C GLU A 40 -4.28 -5.63 -16.01
N TYR A 41 -4.30 -6.94 -15.74
CA TYR A 41 -3.59 -7.93 -16.53
C TYR A 41 -4.20 -8.16 -17.93
N ARG A 42 -5.46 -7.74 -18.14
CA ARG A 42 -6.15 -7.83 -19.44
C ARG A 42 -6.05 -6.56 -20.26
N ARG A 43 -5.35 -5.53 -19.78
CA ARG A 43 -5.17 -4.31 -20.56
C ARG A 43 -4.19 -4.54 -21.71
N PRO A 44 -4.45 -3.96 -22.90
CA PRO A 44 -3.50 -4.03 -24.02
C PRO A 44 -2.12 -3.46 -23.70
N SER A 45 -2.04 -2.53 -22.74
CA SER A 45 -0.80 -1.89 -22.32
C SER A 45 -0.02 -2.70 -21.27
N PHE A 46 -0.59 -3.77 -20.71
CA PHE A 46 0.08 -4.58 -19.70
C PHE A 46 1.02 -5.57 -20.39
N PRO A 47 2.31 -5.62 -20.02
CA PRO A 47 3.28 -6.44 -20.73
C PRO A 47 3.00 -7.94 -20.54
N ALA A 48 3.13 -8.70 -21.62
CA ALA A 48 3.20 -10.15 -21.57
C ALA A 48 4.45 -10.61 -20.79
N ASP A 49 4.39 -11.80 -20.17
CA ASP A 49 5.56 -12.38 -19.53
C ASP A 49 6.56 -12.87 -20.58
N SER A 50 7.81 -12.42 -20.47
CA SER A 50 8.90 -12.84 -21.37
C SER A 50 9.36 -14.27 -21.13
N PHE A 51 8.96 -14.89 -20.02
CA PHE A 51 9.36 -16.24 -19.61
C PHE A 51 8.24 -17.28 -19.73
N GLY A 52 7.11 -16.91 -20.35
CA GLY A 52 6.10 -17.87 -20.81
C GLY A 52 4.89 -18.12 -19.90
N LEU A 53 4.74 -17.42 -18.77
CA LEU A 53 3.49 -17.45 -18.02
C LEU A 53 2.38 -16.78 -18.82
N THR A 54 1.26 -17.48 -18.95
CA THR A 54 0.03 -16.93 -19.49
C THR A 54 -0.55 -15.87 -18.55
N THR A 55 -1.42 -15.01 -19.09
CA THR A 55 -2.13 -14.01 -18.29
C THR A 55 -2.90 -14.63 -17.12
N GLU A 56 -3.57 -15.77 -17.35
CA GLU A 56 -4.38 -16.42 -16.32
C GLU A 56 -3.52 -17.04 -15.22
N GLU A 57 -2.36 -17.63 -15.55
CA GLU A 57 -1.43 -18.14 -14.53
C GLU A 57 -0.89 -17.01 -13.65
N ARG A 58 -0.55 -15.85 -14.24
CA ARG A 58 -0.08 -14.71 -13.45
C ARG A 58 -1.18 -14.14 -12.57
N ILE A 59 -2.41 -14.06 -13.06
CA ILE A 59 -3.56 -13.63 -12.24
C ILE A 59 -3.74 -14.59 -11.07
N GLY A 60 -3.77 -15.90 -11.30
CA GLY A 60 -3.94 -16.89 -10.23
C GLY A 60 -2.85 -16.81 -9.16
N LEU A 61 -1.58 -16.68 -9.55
CA LEU A 61 -0.48 -16.48 -8.60
C LEU A 61 -0.63 -15.15 -7.85
N ALA A 62 -1.02 -14.07 -8.53
CA ALA A 62 -1.16 -12.74 -7.93
C ALA A 62 -2.31 -12.66 -6.94
N GLU A 63 -3.41 -13.36 -7.21
CA GLU A 63 -4.53 -13.47 -6.28
C GLU A 63 -4.12 -14.17 -4.99
N VAL A 64 -3.40 -15.30 -5.08
CA VAL A 64 -2.90 -15.99 -3.87
C VAL A 64 -1.87 -15.14 -3.13
N ALA A 65 -1.01 -14.40 -3.84
CA ALA A 65 -0.08 -13.46 -3.23
C ALA A 65 -0.80 -12.32 -2.48
N PHE A 66 -1.87 -11.79 -3.07
CA PHE A 66 -2.71 -10.77 -2.42
C PHE A 66 -3.46 -11.33 -1.22
N ASP A 67 -4.04 -12.53 -1.33
CA ASP A 67 -4.69 -13.21 -0.22
C ASP A 67 -3.70 -13.46 0.93
N TYR A 68 -2.50 -13.96 0.64
CA TYR A 68 -1.44 -14.15 1.63
C TYR A 68 -1.12 -12.85 2.39
N VAL A 69 -0.87 -11.75 1.67
CA VAL A 69 -0.50 -10.46 2.29
C VAL A 69 -1.64 -9.91 3.14
N THR A 70 -2.87 -9.97 2.63
CA THR A 70 -4.03 -9.32 3.25
C THR A 70 -4.64 -10.12 4.40
N SER A 71 -4.67 -11.44 4.31
CA SER A 71 -5.22 -12.33 5.35
C SER A 71 -4.27 -12.60 6.52
N GLY A 72 -2.96 -12.42 6.32
CA GLY A 72 -1.97 -12.85 7.30
C GLY A 72 -1.76 -14.37 7.34
N ALA A 73 -2.00 -15.06 6.22
CA ALA A 73 -1.84 -16.50 6.12
C ALA A 73 -0.38 -16.97 6.34
N GLU A 74 -0.22 -18.25 6.65
CA GLU A 74 1.09 -18.89 6.76
C GLU A 74 1.86 -18.90 5.44
N LEU A 75 3.19 -18.82 5.51
CA LEU A 75 4.06 -18.76 4.32
C LEU A 75 3.94 -20.00 3.41
N SER A 76 3.46 -21.13 3.94
CA SER A 76 3.17 -22.34 3.16
C SER A 76 2.18 -22.09 2.04
N LEU A 77 1.26 -21.13 2.19
CA LEU A 77 0.31 -20.74 1.12
C LEU A 77 1.04 -20.34 -0.17
N LEU A 78 2.20 -19.71 -0.06
CA LEU A 78 3.05 -19.38 -1.20
C LEU A 78 4.07 -20.49 -1.51
N ALA A 79 4.69 -21.08 -0.49
CA ALA A 79 5.74 -22.07 -0.67
C ALA A 79 5.26 -23.37 -1.35
N ASP A 80 3.96 -23.68 -1.24
CA ASP A 80 3.35 -24.87 -1.85
C ASP A 80 2.90 -24.64 -3.29
N LEU A 81 2.87 -23.39 -3.77
CA LEU A 81 2.51 -23.09 -5.15
C LEU A 81 3.53 -23.65 -6.13
N ARG A 82 3.03 -24.13 -7.28
CA ARG A 82 3.83 -24.70 -8.35
C ARG A 82 3.52 -24.02 -9.68
N LEU A 83 4.56 -23.87 -10.49
CA LEU A 83 4.44 -23.48 -11.89
C LEU A 83 3.90 -24.66 -12.72
N PRO A 84 3.47 -24.43 -13.98
CA PRO A 84 2.93 -25.48 -14.85
C PRO A 84 3.90 -26.65 -15.10
N ASP A 85 5.20 -26.41 -15.02
CA ASP A 85 6.25 -27.43 -15.14
C ASP A 85 6.51 -28.22 -13.84
N GLY A 86 5.77 -27.91 -12.78
CA GLY A 86 5.89 -28.54 -11.46
C GLY A 86 7.00 -27.98 -10.57
N ALA A 87 7.75 -26.96 -11.02
CA ALA A 87 8.73 -26.28 -10.18
C ALA A 87 8.04 -25.43 -9.09
N PRO A 88 8.70 -25.16 -7.95
CA PRO A 88 8.22 -24.16 -6.99
C PRO A 88 7.95 -22.81 -7.66
N ALA A 89 6.78 -22.22 -7.39
CA ALA A 89 6.43 -20.91 -7.93
C ALA A 89 7.35 -19.80 -7.40
N PHE A 90 7.74 -19.87 -6.12
CA PHE A 90 8.61 -18.88 -5.51
C PHE A 90 9.88 -19.54 -4.98
N ASN A 91 11.02 -18.89 -5.22
CA ASN A 91 12.28 -19.30 -4.63
C ASN A 91 12.39 -18.82 -3.15
N PRO A 92 13.39 -19.31 -2.38
CA PRO A 92 13.53 -18.94 -0.97
C PRO A 92 13.69 -17.43 -0.72
N ARG A 93 14.30 -16.69 -1.65
CA ARG A 93 14.49 -15.23 -1.55
C ARG A 93 13.14 -14.51 -1.70
N GLU A 94 12.36 -14.89 -2.70
CA GLU A 94 11.02 -14.34 -2.94
C GLU A 94 10.08 -14.62 -1.75
N LEU A 95 10.13 -15.83 -1.19
CA LEU A 95 9.35 -16.19 0.00
C LEU A 95 9.75 -15.35 1.21
N SER A 96 11.05 -15.13 1.44
CA SER A 96 11.52 -14.25 2.52
C SER A 96 11.00 -12.83 2.34
N HIS A 97 11.05 -12.30 1.12
CA HIS A 97 10.55 -10.96 0.83
C HIS A 97 9.04 -10.86 1.01
N MET A 98 8.27 -11.84 0.56
CA MET A 98 6.82 -11.85 0.77
C MET A 98 6.46 -11.86 2.26
N ALA A 99 7.23 -12.57 3.09
CA ALA A 99 7.05 -12.53 4.54
C ALA A 99 7.32 -11.12 5.14
N ASP A 100 8.30 -10.38 4.61
CA ASP A 100 8.50 -8.97 4.97
C ASP A 100 7.31 -8.10 4.50
N VAL A 101 6.85 -8.28 3.26
CA VAL A 101 5.72 -7.53 2.68
C VAL A 101 4.44 -7.73 3.49
N GLN A 102 4.14 -8.97 3.90
CA GLN A 102 3.00 -9.27 4.77
C GLN A 102 3.12 -8.51 6.11
N ARG A 103 4.28 -8.53 6.76
CA ARG A 103 4.51 -7.79 8.01
C ARG A 103 4.29 -6.28 7.85
N VAL A 104 4.80 -5.68 6.76
CA VAL A 104 4.60 -4.26 6.47
C VAL A 104 3.12 -3.93 6.26
N TYR A 105 2.42 -4.75 5.46
CA TYR A 105 0.99 -4.56 5.21
C TYR A 105 0.15 -4.67 6.49
N GLN A 106 0.36 -5.73 7.27
CA GLN A 106 -0.37 -5.93 8.55
C GLN A 106 -0.04 -4.81 9.55
N GLY A 107 1.22 -4.37 9.60
CA GLY A 107 1.63 -3.20 10.39
C GLY A 107 0.91 -1.91 9.97
N LEU A 108 0.78 -1.67 8.66
CA LEU A 108 0.01 -0.54 8.12
C LEU A 108 -1.48 -0.61 8.52
N MET A 109 -2.10 -1.79 8.46
CA MET A 109 -3.50 -1.97 8.87
C MET A 109 -3.69 -1.66 10.36
N VAL A 110 -2.80 -2.16 11.23
CA VAL A 110 -2.82 -1.85 12.67
C VAL A 110 -2.60 -0.35 12.92
N ALA A 111 -1.62 0.26 12.26
CA ALA A 111 -1.36 1.69 12.36
C ALA A 111 -2.55 2.53 11.92
N SER A 112 -3.26 2.10 10.87
CA SER A 112 -4.49 2.73 10.38
C SER A 112 -5.63 2.63 11.40
N LEU A 113 -5.82 1.49 12.05
CA LEU A 113 -6.83 1.35 13.11
C LEU A 113 -6.55 2.27 14.30
N ILE A 114 -5.28 2.38 14.70
CA ILE A 114 -4.84 3.31 15.76
C ILE A 114 -5.10 4.76 15.32
N ALA A 115 -4.70 5.12 14.09
CA ALA A 115 -4.90 6.45 13.52
C ALA A 115 -6.39 6.82 13.45
N ALA A 116 -7.24 5.92 13.00
CA ALA A 116 -8.70 6.10 12.96
C ALA A 116 -9.27 6.29 14.37
N GLY A 117 -8.81 5.52 15.36
CA GLY A 117 -9.17 5.68 16.77
C GLY A 117 -8.78 7.06 17.33
N LEU A 118 -7.59 7.56 16.99
CA LEU A 118 -7.13 8.89 17.39
C LEU A 118 -7.97 10.00 16.75
N VAL A 119 -8.32 9.87 15.46
CA VAL A 119 -9.22 10.81 14.78
C VAL A 119 -10.59 10.81 15.46
N LEU A 120 -11.19 9.65 15.70
CA LEU A 120 -12.48 9.52 16.36
C LEU A 120 -12.46 10.13 17.76
N ALA A 121 -11.45 9.80 18.57
CA ALA A 121 -11.27 10.38 19.90
C ALA A 121 -11.14 11.91 19.84
N GLY A 122 -10.35 12.44 18.90
CA GLY A 122 -10.19 13.87 18.69
C GLY A 122 -11.50 14.57 18.33
N VAL A 123 -12.28 13.99 17.40
CA VAL A 123 -13.60 14.48 17.00
C VAL A 123 -14.56 14.49 18.19
N THR A 124 -14.65 13.37 18.92
CA THR A 124 -15.53 13.26 20.10
C THR A 124 -15.15 14.26 21.18
N ILE A 125 -13.86 14.36 21.52
CA ILE A 125 -13.36 15.28 22.54
C ILE A 125 -13.66 16.73 22.15
N LEU A 126 -13.33 17.15 20.93
CA LEU A 126 -13.58 18.52 20.49
C LEU A 126 -15.09 18.83 20.39
N GLY A 127 -15.90 17.86 19.95
CA GLY A 127 -17.36 17.96 19.88
C GLY A 127 -18.00 18.13 21.26
N MET A 128 -17.68 17.25 22.22
CA MET A 128 -18.19 17.33 23.60
C MET A 128 -17.79 18.62 24.32
N ARG A 129 -16.75 19.30 23.84
CA ARG A 129 -16.25 20.56 24.41
C ARG A 129 -16.75 21.80 23.65
N GLY A 130 -17.58 21.63 22.62
CA GLY A 130 -18.09 22.72 21.79
C GLY A 130 -17.02 23.42 20.95
N GLN A 131 -15.90 22.75 20.68
CA GLN A 131 -14.73 23.30 19.99
C GLN A 131 -14.50 22.66 18.62
N ALA A 132 -15.41 21.83 18.12
CA ALA A 132 -15.24 21.13 16.84
C ALA A 132 -15.00 22.08 15.65
N GLN A 133 -15.82 23.14 15.52
CA GLN A 133 -15.82 24.08 14.38
C GLN A 133 -14.46 24.72 14.06
N PRO A 134 -13.70 25.30 15.02
CA PRO A 134 -12.41 25.90 14.70
C PRO A 134 -11.27 24.91 14.41
N TYR A 135 -11.39 23.62 14.76
CA TYR A 135 -10.25 22.68 14.70
C TYR A 135 -10.46 21.53 13.70
N LEU A 136 -11.65 20.95 13.59
CA LEU A 136 -11.87 19.78 12.72
C LEU A 136 -11.71 20.10 11.22
N PRO A 137 -12.29 21.18 10.66
CA PRO A 137 -12.06 21.54 9.27
C PRO A 137 -10.58 21.80 8.96
N ASN A 138 -9.86 22.42 9.90
CA ASN A 138 -8.43 22.67 9.75
C ASN A 138 -7.60 21.38 9.80
N ALA A 139 -7.98 20.40 10.63
CA ALA A 139 -7.35 19.08 10.63
C ALA A 139 -7.55 18.38 9.28
N MET A 140 -8.77 18.41 8.74
CA MET A 140 -9.09 17.83 7.42
C MET A 140 -8.27 18.49 6.31
N VAL A 141 -8.30 19.82 6.21
CA VAL A 141 -7.53 20.54 5.17
C VAL A 141 -6.03 20.25 5.30
N SER A 142 -5.48 20.31 6.52
CA SER A 142 -4.05 20.03 6.73
C SER A 142 -3.70 18.59 6.36
N GLY A 143 -4.51 17.62 6.77
CA GLY A 143 -4.33 16.21 6.43
C GLY A 143 -4.43 15.93 4.93
N SER A 144 -5.40 16.55 4.25
CA SER A 144 -5.52 16.49 2.78
C SER A 144 -4.29 17.08 2.09
N LEU A 145 -3.82 18.26 2.51
CA LEU A 145 -2.63 18.89 1.93
C LEU A 145 -1.37 18.07 2.16
N ILE A 146 -1.19 17.48 3.35
CA ILE A 146 -0.09 16.55 3.65
C ILE A 146 -0.16 15.34 2.72
N THR A 147 -1.36 14.74 2.58
CA THR A 147 -1.57 13.58 1.72
C THR A 147 -1.23 13.90 0.27
N LEU A 148 -1.75 15.00 -0.28
CA LEU A 148 -1.45 15.45 -1.64
C LEU A 148 0.04 15.75 -1.83
N GLY A 149 0.70 16.37 -0.85
CA GLY A 149 2.13 16.63 -0.88
C GLY A 149 2.96 15.33 -0.92
N LEU A 150 2.62 14.35 -0.08
CA LEU A 150 3.28 13.04 -0.07
C LEU A 150 3.11 12.31 -1.40
N LEU A 151 1.88 12.25 -1.92
CA LEU A 151 1.59 11.63 -3.22
C LEU A 151 2.32 12.32 -4.36
N PHE A 152 2.38 13.65 -4.35
CA PHE A 152 3.10 14.41 -5.36
C PHE A 152 4.60 14.07 -5.34
N VAL A 153 5.24 14.06 -4.17
CA VAL A 153 6.66 13.69 -4.03
C VAL A 153 6.90 12.26 -4.51
N ILE A 154 6.06 11.31 -4.10
CA ILE A 154 6.16 9.91 -4.53
C ILE A 154 6.01 9.80 -6.05
N GLY A 155 4.94 10.37 -6.62
CA GLY A 155 4.64 10.30 -8.05
C GLY A 155 5.72 10.95 -8.92
N VAL A 156 6.24 12.12 -8.51
CA VAL A 156 7.36 12.78 -9.20
C VAL A 156 8.62 11.93 -9.14
N THR A 157 8.93 11.33 -7.99
CA THR A 157 10.12 10.47 -7.85
C THR A 157 10.00 9.22 -8.73
N MET A 158 8.84 8.58 -8.76
CA MET A 158 8.54 7.45 -9.65
C MET A 158 8.73 7.83 -11.12
N ALA A 159 8.20 9.00 -11.54
CA ALA A 159 8.25 9.46 -12.92
C ALA A 159 9.65 9.86 -13.39
N LEU A 160 10.45 10.47 -12.51
CA LEU A 160 11.82 10.89 -12.84
C LEU A 160 12.82 9.75 -12.74
N SER A 161 12.68 8.86 -11.76
CA SER A 161 13.59 7.73 -11.56
C SER A 161 12.90 6.60 -10.81
N TRP A 162 12.38 5.64 -11.58
CA TRP A 162 11.84 4.40 -11.03
C TRP A 162 12.85 3.69 -10.11
N ASN A 163 14.12 3.59 -10.52
CA ASN A 163 15.13 2.90 -9.73
C ASN A 163 15.40 3.57 -8.38
N ALA A 164 15.42 4.91 -8.33
CA ALA A 164 15.59 5.64 -7.08
C ALA A 164 14.37 5.47 -6.17
N PHE A 165 13.15 5.55 -6.72
CA PHE A 165 11.92 5.28 -5.98
C PHE A 165 11.90 3.86 -5.42
N PHE A 166 12.08 2.86 -6.28
CA PHE A 166 12.03 1.45 -5.91
C PHE A 166 13.07 1.13 -4.83
N THR A 167 14.33 1.53 -5.03
CA THR A 167 15.40 1.29 -4.04
C THR A 167 15.15 2.05 -2.74
N GLY A 168 14.69 3.30 -2.80
CA GLY A 168 14.40 4.10 -1.63
C GLY A 168 13.25 3.51 -0.81
N PHE A 169 12.16 3.12 -1.46
CA PHE A 169 11.04 2.44 -0.81
C PHE A 169 11.49 1.16 -0.12
N HIS A 170 12.23 0.30 -0.84
CA HIS A 170 12.65 -0.99 -0.27
C HIS A 170 13.60 -0.82 0.91
N ARG A 171 14.52 0.15 0.88
CA ARG A 171 15.43 0.43 2.01
C ARG A 171 14.72 1.01 3.24
N VAL A 172 13.54 1.61 3.09
CA VAL A 172 12.75 2.10 4.23
C VAL A 172 12.07 0.93 4.96
N PHE A 173 11.61 -0.08 4.23
CA PHE A 173 10.76 -1.15 4.77
C PHE A 173 11.45 -2.50 4.94
N PHE A 174 12.56 -2.74 4.25
CA PHE A 174 13.21 -4.05 4.17
C PHE A 174 14.70 -3.95 4.47
N GLU A 175 15.19 -4.92 5.22
CA GLU A 175 16.61 -5.06 5.52
C GLU A 175 17.29 -6.02 4.53
N GLY A 176 18.54 -5.75 4.19
CA GLY A 176 19.31 -6.56 3.25
C GLY A 176 18.77 -6.48 1.81
N ASP A 177 18.95 -7.58 1.08
CA ASP A 177 18.80 -7.63 -0.39
C ASP A 177 17.73 -8.64 -0.84
N THR A 178 16.82 -9.05 0.04
CA THR A 178 15.79 -10.06 -0.27
C THR A 178 14.81 -9.61 -1.35
N TRP A 179 14.74 -8.31 -1.62
CA TRP A 179 13.88 -7.69 -2.63
C TRP A 179 14.58 -7.46 -3.99
N LEU A 180 15.85 -7.87 -4.12
CA LEU A 180 16.58 -7.83 -5.38
C LEU A 180 16.44 -9.17 -6.12
N PHE A 181 15.70 -9.14 -7.21
CA PHE A 181 15.31 -10.31 -7.99
C PHE A 181 15.90 -10.31 -9.39
N GLU A 182 16.07 -11.50 -9.95
CA GLU A 182 16.34 -11.69 -11.36
C GLU A 182 15.07 -11.47 -12.17
N TYR A 183 15.19 -11.10 -13.45
CA TYR A 183 14.02 -10.94 -14.32
C TYR A 183 13.19 -12.22 -14.48
N SER A 184 13.81 -13.38 -14.29
CA SER A 184 13.16 -14.69 -14.33
C SER A 184 12.41 -15.07 -13.06
N ASP A 185 12.62 -14.34 -11.95
CA ASP A 185 11.93 -14.61 -10.69
C ASP A 185 10.44 -14.27 -10.81
N THR A 186 9.62 -15.13 -10.22
CA THR A 186 8.16 -15.13 -10.39
C THR A 186 7.51 -13.82 -9.93
N LEU A 187 7.99 -13.19 -8.86
CA LEU A 187 7.49 -11.91 -8.38
C LEU A 187 7.69 -10.78 -9.40
N ILE A 188 8.84 -10.72 -10.08
CA ILE A 188 9.07 -9.72 -11.14
C ILE A 188 8.18 -9.99 -12.35
N ARG A 189 7.99 -11.27 -12.68
CA ARG A 189 7.11 -11.70 -13.77
C ARG A 189 5.65 -11.39 -13.48
N MET A 190 5.20 -11.50 -12.23
CA MET A 190 3.85 -11.15 -11.82
C MET A 190 3.68 -9.63 -11.75
N PHE A 191 4.56 -8.93 -11.03
CA PHE A 191 4.46 -7.51 -10.73
C PHE A 191 5.58 -6.69 -11.43
N PRO A 192 5.54 -6.56 -12.77
CA PRO A 192 6.52 -5.73 -13.48
C PRO A 192 6.34 -4.27 -13.11
N VAL A 193 7.31 -3.42 -13.43
CA VAL A 193 7.26 -1.96 -13.16
C VAL A 193 5.93 -1.32 -13.58
N ARG A 194 5.39 -1.74 -14.73
CA ARG A 194 4.10 -1.24 -15.24
C ARG A 194 2.96 -1.45 -14.23
N PHE A 195 2.91 -2.61 -13.56
CA PHE A 195 1.91 -2.91 -12.53
C PHE A 195 1.91 -1.86 -11.42
N PHE A 196 3.09 -1.56 -10.86
CA PHE A 196 3.20 -0.59 -9.76
C PHE A 196 2.94 0.86 -10.21
N MET A 197 3.33 1.22 -11.43
CA MET A 197 3.00 2.54 -12.00
C MET A 197 1.49 2.73 -12.14
N ASP A 198 0.81 1.72 -12.67
CA ASP A 198 -0.63 1.76 -12.89
C ASP A 198 -1.41 1.68 -11.57
N TYR A 199 -0.93 0.87 -10.62
CA TYR A 199 -1.44 0.83 -9.25
C TYR A 199 -1.34 2.20 -8.57
N ALA A 200 -0.17 2.84 -8.62
CA ALA A 200 0.04 4.16 -8.03
C ALA A 200 -0.85 5.22 -8.70
N ALA A 201 -0.99 5.19 -10.03
CA ALA A 201 -1.87 6.10 -10.75
C ALA A 201 -3.34 5.92 -10.35
N LEU A 202 -3.81 4.69 -10.16
CA LEU A 202 -5.16 4.40 -9.69
C LEU A 202 -5.38 4.92 -8.26
N VAL A 203 -4.45 4.65 -7.33
CA VAL A 203 -4.54 5.14 -5.94
C VAL A 203 -4.59 6.67 -5.90
N VAL A 204 -3.72 7.35 -6.67
CA VAL A 204 -3.76 8.81 -6.76
C VAL A 204 -5.09 9.28 -7.36
N GLY A 205 -5.57 8.64 -8.42
CA GLY A 205 -6.86 8.96 -9.05
C GLY A 205 -8.04 8.86 -8.08
N LEU A 206 -8.10 7.80 -7.27
CA LEU A 206 -9.14 7.60 -6.25
C LEU A 206 -9.07 8.63 -5.11
N LEU A 207 -7.88 9.14 -4.80
CA LEU A 207 -7.67 10.10 -3.72
C LEU A 207 -7.99 11.55 -4.12
N VAL A 208 -7.98 11.87 -5.42
CA VAL A 208 -8.23 13.22 -5.95
C VAL A 208 -9.60 13.40 -6.61
N ALA A 209 -10.34 12.31 -6.84
CA ALA A 209 -11.71 12.32 -7.39
C ALA A 209 -12.75 12.66 -6.31
#